data_AF-A0AAD4XCR0-F1
#
_entry.id   AF-A0AAD4XCR0-F1
#
_cell.length_a   1.000
_cell.length_b   1.000
_cell.length_c   1.000
_cell.angle_alpha   90.00
_cell.angle_beta   90.00
_cell.angle_gamma   90.00
#
_symmetry.space_group_name_H-M   'P 1'
#
loop_
_entity.id
_entity.type
_entity.pdbx_description
1 polymer ?
#
loop_
_entity_poly.entity_id
_entity_poly.type
_entity_poly.pdbx_seq_one_letter_code
_entity_poly.pdbx_strand_id
1 'polypeptide(L)'
;MGSCRYIIDPLVVGKVIGDVIDDSFSPTVKMVVTYPQNKHVQNGREFYPSSLTAKPRVEIQGGDLRSFFTLVMTDPDVPGPSDPYLREHLH
;
A
#
# COMPACT_ATOMS: atom_id res chain seq x y z
N MET A 1 16.80 12.96 -12.57
CA MET A 1 15.36 13.28 -12.48
C MET A 1 14.42 12.19 -13.05
N GLY A 2 14.90 10.98 -13.39
CA GLY A 2 14.05 9.95 -14.02
C GLY A 2 13.53 8.81 -13.12
N SER A 3 13.94 8.71 -11.85
CA SER A 3 13.69 7.49 -11.06
C SER A 3 12.39 7.49 -10.24
N CYS A 4 11.87 8.64 -9.80
CA CYS A 4 10.68 8.66 -8.94
C CYS A 4 9.38 8.39 -9.69
N ARG A 5 9.29 8.76 -10.98
CA ARG A 5 8.08 8.56 -11.80
C ARG A 5 7.73 7.07 -11.96
N TYR A 6 8.71 6.22 -12.25
CA TYR A 6 8.48 4.78 -12.38
C TYR A 6 7.92 4.08 -11.13
N ILE A 7 8.19 4.62 -9.92
CA ILE A 7 7.74 4.00 -8.67
C ILE A 7 6.26 4.35 -8.38
N ILE A 8 5.81 5.52 -8.82
CA ILE A 8 4.44 5.99 -8.62
C ILE A 8 3.48 5.52 -9.71
N ASP A 9 3.98 5.21 -10.92
CA ASP A 9 3.14 4.81 -12.05
C ASP A 9 2.16 3.66 -11.70
N PRO A 10 2.56 2.58 -11.00
CA PRO A 10 1.62 1.53 -10.60
C PRO A 10 0.51 2.03 -9.65
N LEU A 11 0.79 3.02 -8.81
CA LEU A 11 -0.18 3.61 -7.89
C LEU A 11 -1.19 4.50 -8.62
N VAL A 12 -0.75 5.17 -9.70
CA VAL A 12 -1.64 5.95 -10.57
C VAL A 12 -2.51 5.02 -11.43
N VAL A 13 -1.90 4.01 -12.06
CA VAL A 13 -2.62 3.05 -12.91
C VAL A 13 -3.67 2.27 -12.11
N GLY A 14 -3.33 1.87 -10.88
CA GLY A 14 -4.26 1.22 -9.95
C GLY A 14 -5.23 2.16 -9.26
N LYS A 15 -5.25 3.47 -9.60
CA LYS A 15 -6.06 4.53 -8.99
C LYS A 15 -5.90 4.74 -7.48
N VAL A 16 -4.90 4.13 -6.86
CA VAL A 16 -4.56 4.37 -5.45
C VAL A 16 -4.27 5.86 -5.22
N ILE A 17 -3.52 6.48 -6.12
CA ILE A 17 -3.49 7.95 -6.22
C ILE A 17 -4.75 8.38 -6.98
N GLY A 18 -5.57 9.20 -6.34
CA GLY A 18 -6.90 9.61 -6.78
C GLY A 18 -8.01 9.03 -5.89
N ASP A 19 -8.02 7.72 -5.64
CA ASP A 19 -9.04 7.11 -4.77
C ASP A 19 -8.65 7.11 -3.28
N VAL A 20 -7.38 6.94 -2.94
CA VAL A 20 -6.93 6.84 -1.53
C VAL A 20 -5.99 7.98 -1.14
N ILE A 21 -5.15 8.42 -2.08
CA ILE A 21 -4.20 9.52 -1.88
C ILE A 21 -4.56 10.63 -2.87
N ASP A 22 -4.93 11.81 -2.37
CA ASP A 22 -5.43 12.92 -3.19
C ASP A 22 -4.44 13.36 -4.28
N ASP A 23 -3.18 13.60 -3.91
CA ASP A 23 -2.14 14.15 -4.78
C ASP A 23 -0.95 13.20 -4.94
N SER A 24 -0.24 13.36 -6.07
CA SER A 24 1.02 12.64 -6.28
C SER A 24 2.07 13.06 -5.25
N PHE A 25 2.88 12.10 -4.81
CA PHE A 25 3.97 12.32 -3.86
C PHE A 25 5.28 11.76 -4.38
N SER A 26 6.39 12.20 -3.80
CA SER A 26 7.71 11.59 -4.03
C SER A 26 8.01 10.60 -2.92
N PRO A 27 8.10 9.28 -3.19
CA PRO A 27 8.45 8.30 -2.16
C PRO A 27 9.86 8.59 -1.61
N THR A 28 9.97 8.80 -0.29
CA THR A 28 11.24 9.12 0.40
C THR A 28 11.69 8.04 1.37
N VAL A 29 10.76 7.20 1.84
CA VAL A 29 11.02 6.11 2.80
C VAL A 29 10.61 4.81 2.15
N LYS A 30 11.49 3.80 2.24
CA LYS A 30 11.23 2.49 1.65
C LYS A 30 10.51 1.60 2.65
N MET A 31 9.35 1.08 2.27
CA MET A 31 8.58 0.11 3.06
C MET A 31 8.66 -1.27 2.39
N VAL A 32 8.88 -2.31 3.19
CA VAL A 32 8.81 -3.71 2.75
C VAL A 32 7.78 -4.44 3.59
N VAL A 33 6.69 -4.88 2.94
CA VAL A 33 5.61 -5.64 3.58
C VAL A 33 5.72 -7.10 3.13
N THR A 34 5.76 -8.02 4.10
CA THR A 34 5.92 -9.46 3.85
C THR A 34 4.94 -10.25 4.69
N TYR A 35 4.08 -11.02 4.03
CA TYR A 35 3.22 -12.03 4.67
C TYR A 35 3.98 -13.34 4.89
N PRO A 36 3.48 -14.26 5.74
CA PRO A 36 4.09 -15.56 5.97
C PRO A 36 4.43 -16.33 4.68
N GLN A 37 5.41 -17.23 4.76
CA GLN A 37 5.97 -17.94 3.61
C GLN A 37 6.66 -17.01 2.58
N ASN A 38 7.25 -15.91 3.05
CA ASN A 38 8.01 -14.94 2.24
C ASN A 38 7.20 -14.33 1.08
N LYS A 39 5.92 -14.06 1.32
CA LYS A 39 5.03 -13.42 0.35
C LYS A 39 5.23 -11.90 0.39
N HIS A 40 6.15 -11.41 -0.44
CA HIS A 40 6.41 -9.98 -0.59
C HIS A 40 5.28 -9.28 -1.34
N VAL A 41 4.72 -8.24 -0.72
CA VAL A 41 3.71 -7.36 -1.33
C VAL A 41 4.40 -6.49 -2.38
N GLN A 42 3.78 -6.40 -3.56
CA GLN A 42 4.20 -5.58 -4.69
C GLN A 42 2.94 -4.92 -5.28
N ASN A 43 3.05 -3.68 -5.77
CA ASN A 43 1.91 -2.96 -6.35
C ASN A 43 1.26 -3.77 -7.47
N GLY A 44 -0.06 -3.99 -7.38
CA GLY A 44 -0.84 -4.75 -8.36
C GLY A 44 -0.69 -6.28 -8.29
N ARG A 45 0.08 -6.83 -7.34
CA ARG A 45 0.18 -8.28 -7.16
C ARG A 45 -1.02 -8.84 -6.43
N GLU A 46 -1.69 -9.81 -7.04
CA GLU A 46 -2.81 -10.52 -6.42
C GLU A 46 -2.35 -11.56 -5.38
N PHE A 47 -3.17 -11.72 -4.35
CA PHE A 47 -3.02 -12.73 -3.30
C PHE A 47 -4.36 -13.36 -2.99
N TYR A 48 -4.36 -14.66 -2.66
CA TYR A 48 -5.55 -15.31 -2.13
C TYR A 48 -5.85 -14.79 -0.71
N PRO A 49 -7.10 -14.46 -0.36
CA PRO A 49 -7.46 -13.99 0.98
C PRO A 49 -7.01 -14.93 2.10
N SER A 50 -7.07 -16.25 1.86
CA SER A 50 -6.61 -17.28 2.81
C SER A 50 -5.11 -17.19 3.13
N SER A 51 -4.33 -16.52 2.28
CA SER A 51 -2.90 -16.30 2.49
C SER A 51 -2.55 -15.03 3.26
N LEU A 52 -3.54 -14.15 3.50
CA LEU A 52 -3.37 -12.84 4.14
C LEU A 52 -4.01 -12.77 5.53
N THR A 53 -4.39 -13.90 6.12
CA THR A 53 -5.11 -13.96 7.41
C THR A 53 -4.27 -13.55 8.61
N ALA A 54 -2.94 -13.66 8.51
CA ALA A 54 -2.01 -13.25 9.57
C ALA A 54 -1.49 -11.84 9.31
N LYS A 55 -1.25 -11.06 10.37
CA LYS A 55 -0.61 -9.74 10.28
C LYS A 55 0.76 -9.83 9.57
N PRO A 56 1.06 -8.97 8.58
CA PRO A 56 2.34 -8.98 7.89
C PRO A 56 3.48 -8.43 8.75
N ARG A 57 4.71 -8.80 8.41
CA ARG A 57 5.92 -8.11 8.87
C ARG A 57 6.14 -6.88 7.99
N VAL A 58 6.32 -5.73 8.62
CA VAL A 58 6.59 -4.46 7.93
C VAL A 58 7.93 -3.91 8.37
N GLU A 59 8.80 -3.66 7.40
CA GLU A 59 10.10 -3.01 7.61
C GLU A 59 10.08 -1.64 6.96
N ILE A 60 10.38 -0.61 7.77
CA ILE A 60 10.52 0.77 7.31
C ILE A 60 12.01 1.09 7.25
N GLN A 61 12.53 1.29 6.04
CA GLN A 61 13.93 1.60 5.76
C GLN A 61 14.04 3.09 5.44
N GLY A 62 14.80 3.80 6.27
CA GLY A 62 14.98 5.25 6.18
C GLY A 62 14.40 5.98 7.39
N GLY A 63 14.85 7.22 7.60
CA GLY A 63 14.60 7.97 8.83
C GLY A 63 15.66 7.70 9.91
N ASP A 64 15.59 8.43 11.01
CA ASP A 64 16.39 8.19 12.20
C ASP A 64 15.53 7.55 13.31
N LEU A 65 16.17 7.16 14.42
CA LEU A 65 15.46 6.56 15.57
C LEU A 65 14.58 7.56 16.34
N ARG A 66 14.52 8.83 15.91
CA ARG A 66 13.69 9.89 16.50
C ARG A 66 12.43 10.14 15.67
N SER A 67 12.41 9.68 14.42
CA SER A 67 11.22 9.71 13.58
C SER A 67 10.25 8.59 13.96
N PHE A 68 8.98 8.96 14.13
CA PHE A 68 7.88 8.04 14.33
C PHE A 68 7.01 8.02 13.07
N PHE A 69 6.56 6.82 12.68
CA PHE A 69 5.74 6.61 11.50
C PHE A 69 4.43 5.95 11.89
N THR A 70 3.37 6.29 11.16
CA THR A 70 2.07 5.61 11.24
C THR A 70 1.90 4.74 10.00
N LEU A 71 1.47 3.50 10.19
CA LEU A 71 1.11 2.58 9.11
C LEU A 71 -0.42 2.42 9.10
N VAL A 72 -1.03 2.55 7.92
CA VAL A 72 -2.46 2.35 7.69
C VAL A 72 -2.64 1.26 6.63
N MET A 73 -3.60 0.36 6.85
CA MET A 73 -4.05 -0.64 5.88
C MET A 73 -5.56 -0.49 5.73
N THR A 74 -6.02 -0.25 4.50
CA THR A 74 -7.40 0.11 4.19
C THR A 74 -7.84 -0.56 2.89
N ASP A 75 -9.13 -0.84 2.76
CA ASP A 75 -9.77 -1.32 1.53
C ASP A 75 -10.74 -0.25 1.01
N PRO A 76 -10.42 0.40 -0.14
CA PRO A 76 -11.26 1.44 -0.73
C PRO A 76 -12.40 0.89 -1.59
N ASP A 77 -12.51 -0.44 -1.75
CA ASP A 77 -13.40 -1.09 -2.70
C ASP A 77 -14.56 -1.83 -2.02
N VAL A 78 -14.88 -1.54 -0.75
CA VAL A 78 -15.92 -2.26 0.01
C VAL A 78 -17.33 -1.69 -0.27
N PRO A 79 -18.36 -2.54 -0.55
CA PRO A 79 -18.32 -4.00 -0.64
C PRO A 79 -17.89 -4.55 -2.01
N GLY A 80 -17.81 -3.71 -3.04
CA GLY A 80 -17.20 -4.04 -4.32
C GLY A 80 -16.71 -2.79 -5.07
N PRO A 81 -15.74 -2.93 -5.98
CA PRO A 81 -15.07 -1.80 -6.63
C PRO A 81 -15.98 -0.98 -7.55
N SER A 82 -17.13 -1.53 -7.97
CA SER A 82 -18.10 -0.84 -8.83
C SER A 82 -19.02 0.13 -8.07
N ASP A 83 -19.25 -0.13 -6.79
CA ASP A 83 -20.10 0.68 -5.91
C ASP A 83 -19.57 0.61 -4.46
N PRO A 84 -18.43 1.28 -4.19
CA PRO A 84 -17.73 1.16 -2.92
C PRO A 84 -18.33 2.10 -1.86
N TYR A 85 -19.63 1.99 -1.59
CA TYR A 85 -20.34 2.91 -0.68
C TYR A 85 -19.95 2.79 0.80
N LEU A 86 -19.15 1.77 1.16
CA LEU A 86 -18.56 1.61 2.50
C LEU A 86 -17.07 1.94 2.54
N ARG A 87 -16.51 2.51 1.46
CA ARG A 87 -15.13 2.99 1.48
C ARG A 87 -14.98 4.09 2.54
N GLU A 88 -13.91 4.11 3.31
CA GLU A 88 -12.79 3.16 3.38
C GLU A 88 -12.95 2.17 4.56
N HIS A 89 -12.68 0.88 4.33
CA HIS A 89 -12.68 -0.12 5.40
C HIS A 89 -11.28 -0.28 6.01
N LEU A 90 -11.14 0.11 7.28
CA LEU A 90 -9.90 -0.05 8.04
C LEU A 90 -9.69 -1.53 8.47
N HIS A 91 -8.54 -2.10 8.13
CA HIS A 91 -8.15 -3.49 8.45
C HIS A 91 -7.46 -3.68 9.80
#